data_AF-A0A358Q6B3-F1
#
_entry.id   AF-A0A358Q6B3-F1
#
_cell.length_a   1.000
_cell.length_b   1.000
_cell.length_c   1.000
_cell.angle_alpha   90.00
_cell.angle_beta   90.00
_cell.angle_gamma   90.00
#
_symmetry.space_group_name_H-M   'P 1'
#
loop_
_entity.id
_entity.type
_entity.pdbx_description
1 polymer ?
#
loop_
_entity_poly.entity_id
_entity_poly.type
_entity_poly.pdbx_seq_one_letter_code
_entity_poly.pdbx_strand_id
1 'polypeptide(L)'
;MFVLILSLICSLLIALFAVQNASLVTIHLFWITKEVPLVLVILGSTFAGAFIMLLLAIWRGLRQKLKPKQEAKDESLINDQSIQSAKLAPPPSDNED
;
A
#
# COMPACT_ATOMS: atom_id res chain seq x y z
N MET A 1 -0.92 -23.04 -28.25
CA MET A 1 -0.97 -22.34 -29.55
C MET A 1 -1.97 -21.19 -29.55
N PHE A 2 -3.26 -21.42 -29.25
CA PHE A 2 -4.31 -20.37 -29.29
C PHE A 2 -4.04 -19.14 -28.42
N VAL A 3 -3.41 -19.30 -27.25
CA VAL A 3 -3.01 -18.18 -26.39
C VAL A 3 -2.04 -17.23 -27.10
N LEU A 4 -1.13 -17.75 -27.93
CA LEU A 4 -0.19 -16.93 -28.69
C LEU A 4 -0.91 -16.13 -29.78
N ILE A 5 -1.83 -16.76 -30.51
CA ILE A 5 -2.65 -16.07 -31.52
C ILE A 5 -3.49 -14.98 -30.86
N LEU A 6 -4.13 -15.28 -29.72
CA LEU A 6 -4.98 -14.32 -29.00
C LEU A 6 -4.14 -13.16 -28.42
N SER A 7 -2.97 -13.45 -27.86
CA SER A 7 -2.03 -12.43 -27.40
C SER A 7 -1.51 -11.58 -28.55
N LEU A 8 -1.31 -12.14 -29.75
CA LEU A 8 -0.86 -11.42 -30.92
C LEU A 8 -1.93 -10.45 -31.41
N ILE A 9 -3.18 -10.91 -31.49
CA ILE A 9 -4.34 -10.07 -31.82
C ILE A 9 -4.48 -8.93 -30.79
N CYS A 10 -4.42 -9.25 -29.50
CA CYS A 10 -4.49 -8.26 -28.42
C CYS A 10 -3.34 -7.24 -28.52
N SER A 11 -2.11 -7.70 -28.75
CA SER A 11 -0.94 -6.84 -28.95
C SER A 11 -1.12 -5.92 -30.16
N LEU A 12 -1.69 -6.42 -31.27
CA LEU A 12 -1.96 -5.62 -32.45
C LEU A 12 -3.01 -4.53 -32.18
N LEU A 13 -4.05 -4.84 -31.39
CA LEU A 13 -5.04 -3.84 -30.95
C LEU A 13 -4.40 -2.76 -30.07
N ILE A 14 -3.52 -3.14 -29.14
CA ILE A 14 -2.77 -2.19 -28.31
C ILE A 14 -1.88 -1.29 -29.18
N ALA A 15 -1.18 -1.86 -30.17
CA ALA A 15 -0.34 -1.11 -31.09
C ALA A 15 -1.16 -0.11 -31.92
N LEU A 16 -2.31 -0.52 -32.44
CA LEU A 16 -3.24 0.36 -33.17
C LEU A 16 -3.71 1.52 -32.28
N PHE A 17 -4.08 1.22 -31.03
CA PHE A 17 -4.48 2.23 -30.07
C PHE A 17 -3.35 3.22 -29.78
N ALA A 18 -2.12 2.74 -29.60
CA ALA A 18 -0.96 3.59 -29.37
C ALA A 18 -0.68 4.52 -30.55
N VAL A 19 -0.77 4.02 -31.79
CA VAL A 19 -0.55 4.82 -33.01
C VAL A 19 -1.62 5.89 -33.19
N GLN A 20 -2.90 5.55 -32.98
CA GLN A 20 -4.00 6.51 -33.12
C GLN A 20 -3.98 7.59 -32.03
N ASN A 21 -3.53 7.24 -30.82
CA ASN A 21 -3.39 8.17 -29.70
C ASN A 21 -1.98 8.78 -29.62
N ALA A 22 -1.18 8.69 -30.69
CA ALA A 22 0.13 9.33 -30.79
C ALA A 22 0.04 10.85 -31.04
N SER A 23 -1.15 11.43 -30.93
CA SER A 23 -1.39 12.87 -30.99
C SER A 23 -0.43 13.61 -30.06
N LEU A 24 0.32 14.54 -30.62
CA LEU A 24 1.28 15.34 -29.89
C LEU A 24 0.54 16.36 -29.03
N VAL A 25 0.94 16.44 -27.77
CA VAL A 25 0.49 17.45 -26.83
C VAL A 25 1.70 18.22 -26.36
N THR A 26 1.60 19.54 -26.39
CA THR A 26 2.62 20.44 -25.85
C THR A 26 2.51 20.44 -24.34
N ILE A 27 3.57 19.98 -23.67
CA ILE A 27 3.70 20.08 -22.22
C ILE A 27 4.63 21.23 -21.88
N HIS A 28 4.21 22.04 -20.92
CA HIS A 28 5.04 23.06 -20.29
C HIS A 28 5.42 22.55 -18.90
N LEU A 29 6.56 21.88 -18.81
CA LEU A 29 7.18 21.59 -17.53
C LEU A 29 7.98 22.83 -17.12
N PHE A 30 7.99 23.21 -15.83
CA PHE A 30 8.62 24.41 -15.25
C PHE A 30 9.58 25.25 -16.14
N TRP A 31 10.61 24.65 -16.75
CA TRP A 31 11.50 25.30 -17.74
C TRP A 31 11.58 24.63 -19.12
N ILE A 32 10.91 23.51 -19.34
CA ILE A 32 10.97 22.71 -20.57
C ILE A 32 9.60 22.72 -21.26
N THR A 33 9.57 23.23 -22.48
CA THR A 33 8.42 23.07 -23.38
C THR A 33 8.78 22.05 -24.44
N LYS A 34 8.04 20.94 -24.51
CA LYS A 34 8.23 19.89 -25.51
C LYS A 34 6.90 19.32 -25.97
N GLU A 35 6.86 18.91 -27.23
CA GLU A 35 5.75 18.15 -27.79
C GLU A 35 6.04 16.67 -27.64
N VAL A 36 5.13 15.97 -26.97
CA VAL A 36 5.24 14.53 -26.74
C VAL A 36 3.89 13.86 -27.00
N PRO A 37 3.86 12.58 -27.39
CA PRO A 37 2.61 11.86 -27.57
C PRO A 37 1.78 11.84 -26.29
N LEU A 38 0.46 12.05 -26.40
CA LEU A 38 -0.47 12.06 -25.27
C LEU A 38 -0.38 10.79 -24.41
N VAL A 39 -0.23 9.63 -25.05
CA VAL A 39 -0.09 8.35 -24.35
C VAL A 39 1.13 8.33 -23.42
N LEU A 40 2.26 8.92 -23.82
CA LEU A 40 3.47 9.00 -22.99
C LEU A 40 3.25 9.86 -21.75
N VAL A 41 2.47 10.93 -21.88
CA VAL A 41 2.13 11.83 -20.76
C VAL A 41 1.27 11.10 -19.74
N ILE A 42 0.20 10.43 -20.20
CA ILE A 42 -0.71 9.67 -19.33
C ILE A 42 0.07 8.54 -18.65
N LEU A 43 0.76 7.71 -19.42
CA LEU A 43 1.49 6.56 -18.88
C LEU A 43 2.58 7.01 -17.91
N GLY A 44 3.35 8.04 -18.25
CA GLY A 44 4.41 8.59 -17.41
C GLY A 44 3.88 9.18 -16.10
N SER A 45 2.80 9.97 -16.14
CA SER A 45 2.17 10.55 -14.94
C SER A 45 1.60 9.47 -14.03
N THR A 46 0.90 8.49 -14.62
CA THR A 46 0.28 7.40 -13.85
C THR A 46 1.34 6.49 -13.24
N PHE A 47 2.41 6.18 -13.98
CA PHE A 47 3.56 5.43 -13.50
C PHE A 47 4.27 6.17 -12.36
N ALA A 48 4.53 7.47 -12.50
CA ALA A 48 5.13 8.27 -11.44
C ALA A 48 4.27 8.26 -10.17
N GLY A 49 2.94 8.44 -10.30
CA GLY A 49 2.01 8.35 -9.17
C GLY A 49 2.02 6.98 -8.50
N ALA A 50 1.96 5.89 -9.29
CA ALA A 50 2.03 4.52 -8.78
C ALA A 50 3.37 4.22 -8.09
N PHE A 51 4.47 4.74 -8.65
CA PHE A 51 5.81 4.60 -8.09
C PHE A 51 5.95 5.31 -6.73
N ILE A 52 5.39 6.52 -6.61
CA ILE A 52 5.34 7.25 -5.33
C ILE A 52 4.49 6.48 -4.31
N MET A 53 3.33 5.97 -4.70
CA MET A 53 2.47 5.11 -3.87
C MET A 53 3.21 3.85 -3.40
N LEU A 54 3.96 3.21 -4.28
CA LEU A 54 4.77 2.03 -3.97
C LEU A 54 5.82 2.35 -2.91
N LEU A 55 6.58 3.44 -3.10
CA LEU A 55 7.58 3.90 -2.13
C LEU A 55 6.95 4.21 -0.77
N LEU A 56 5.79 4.87 -0.75
CA LEU A 56 5.08 5.20 0.48
C LEU A 56 4.55 3.94 1.20
N ALA A 57 4.08 2.95 0.44
CA ALA A 57 3.63 1.68 0.99
C ALA A 57 4.79 0.92 1.66
N ILE A 58 5.95 0.85 1.01
CA ILE A 58 7.16 0.22 1.58
C ILE A 58 7.61 0.98 2.84
N TRP A 59 7.66 2.31 2.78
CA TRP A 59 8.04 3.14 3.92
C TRP A 59 7.12 2.92 5.13
N ARG A 60 5.80 2.86 4.90
CA ARG A 60 4.82 2.63 5.97
C ARG A 60 4.96 1.23 6.56
N GLY A 61 5.15 0.22 5.73
CA GLY A 61 5.41 -1.16 6.20
C GLY A 61 6.69 -1.27 7.02
N LEU A 62 7.76 -0.57 6.62
CA LEU A 62 9.03 -0.58 7.35
C LEU A 62 8.91 0.13 8.71
N ARG A 63 8.23 1.28 8.75
CA ARG A 63 7.96 2.00 10.01
C ARG A 63 7.14 1.18 11.01
N GLN A 64 6.16 0.41 10.55
CA GLN A 64 5.37 -0.46 11.41
C GLN A 64 6.21 -1.60 11.99
N LYS A 65 7.11 -2.19 11.20
CA LYS A 65 8.05 -3.23 11.67
C LYS A 65 9.10 -2.70 12.65
N LEU A 66 9.48 -1.43 12.54
CA LEU A 66 10.45 -0.77 13.40
C LEU A 66 9.85 -0.20 14.69
N LYS A 67 8.51 -0.11 14.83
CA LYS A 67 7.88 0.24 16.11
C LYS A 67 8.05 -0.95 17.06
N PRO A 68 8.82 -0.82 18.16
CA PRO A 68 8.91 -1.89 19.15
C PRO A 68 7.56 -2.00 19.83
N LYS A 69 6.81 -3.05 19.51
CA LYS A 69 5.83 -3.80 20.32
C LYS A 69 5.36 -3.16 21.65
N GLN A 70 4.93 -1.90 21.66
CA GLN A 70 4.36 -1.25 22.85
C GLN A 70 3.00 -1.87 23.18
N GLU A 71 2.27 -2.30 22.15
CA GLU A 71 0.95 -2.94 22.28
C GLU A 71 1.00 -4.24 23.10
N ALA A 72 2.06 -5.05 22.97
CA ALA A 72 2.18 -6.27 23.77
C ALA A 72 2.63 -6.03 25.22
N LYS A 73 3.17 -4.84 25.52
CA LYS A 73 3.57 -4.50 26.89
C LYS A 73 2.36 -4.07 27.71
N ASP A 74 1.44 -3.32 27.10
CA ASP A 74 0.21 -2.89 27.77
C ASP A 74 -0.74 -4.08 28.07
N GLU A 75 -0.87 -5.06 27.17
CA GLU A 75 -1.65 -6.28 27.47
C GLU A 75 -1.06 -7.12 28.62
N SER A 76 0.27 -7.22 28.71
CA SER A 76 0.93 -7.97 29.80
C SER A 76 0.76 -7.32 31.17
N LEU A 77 0.79 -5.97 31.23
CA LEU A 77 0.64 -5.22 32.47
C LEU A 77 -0.81 -5.25 33.01
N ILE A 78 -1.80 -5.28 32.11
CA ILE A 78 -3.23 -5.37 32.48
C ILE A 78 -3.56 -6.78 33.00
N ASN A 79 -3.02 -7.82 32.34
CA ASN A 79 -3.22 -9.20 32.77
C ASN A 79 -2.51 -9.51 34.10
N ASP A 80 -1.31 -8.99 34.33
CA ASP A 80 -0.62 -9.18 35.61
C ASP A 80 -1.32 -8.46 36.77
N GLN A 81 -1.95 -7.31 36.52
CA GLN A 81 -2.76 -6.61 37.53
C GLN A 81 -4.07 -7.34 37.84
N SER A 82 -4.78 -7.86 36.84
CA SER A 82 -6.04 -8.59 37.07
C SER A 82 -5.80 -9.90 37.84
N ILE A 83 -4.70 -10.59 37.58
CA ILE A 83 -4.31 -11.82 38.29
C ILE A 83 -3.85 -11.50 39.73
N GLN A 84 -3.14 -10.39 39.97
CA GLN A 84 -2.80 -9.96 41.32
C GLN A 84 -4.02 -9.52 42.14
N SER A 85 -4.94 -8.76 41.55
CA SER A 85 -6.19 -8.36 42.23
C SER A 85 -7.08 -9.54 42.57
N ALA A 86 -7.12 -10.58 41.73
CA ALA A 86 -7.82 -11.83 42.03
C ALA A 86 -7.16 -12.65 43.15
N LYS A 87 -5.82 -12.59 43.28
CA LYS A 87 -5.06 -13.31 44.31
C LYS A 87 -5.06 -12.61 45.68
N LEU A 88 -5.30 -11.28 45.70
CA LEU A 88 -5.39 -10.49 46.94
C LEU A 88 -6.81 -10.39 47.51
N ALA A 89 -7.82 -10.88 46.79
CA ALA A 89 -9.18 -10.96 47.33
C ALA A 89 -9.18 -11.91 48.53
N PRO A 90 -9.68 -11.49 49.71
CA PRO A 90 -9.74 -12.39 50.86
C PRO A 90 -10.62 -13.58 50.50
N PRO A 91 -10.28 -14.82 50.92
CA PRO A 91 -11.21 -15.93 50.77
C PRO A 91 -12.53 -15.57 51.46
N PRO A 92 -13.67 -16.07 50.94
CA PRO A 92 -14.95 -15.87 51.61
C PRO A 92 -14.77 -16.29 53.06
N SER A 93 -15.09 -15.39 53.99
CA SER A 93 -15.12 -15.72 55.41
C SER A 93 -16.22 -16.75 55.58
N ASP A 94 -15.84 -18.02 55.67
CA ASP A 94 -16.67 -19.11 56.12
C ASP A 94 -17.01 -18.83 57.60
N ASN A 95 -17.99 -17.97 57.82
CA ASN A 95 -18.72 -17.90 59.06
C ASN A 95 -19.81 -18.98 58.95
N GLU A 96 -19.39 -20.23 59.07
CA GLU A 96 -20.27 -21.29 59.54
C GLU A 96 -20.23 -21.26 61.08
N ASP A 97 -21.45 -21.23 61.66
CA ASP A 97 -21.85 -21.24 63.07
C ASP A 97 -21.94 -19.89 63.85
#